data_AF-H2CQD5-F1
#
_entry.id   AF-H2CQD5-F1
#
_cell.length_a   1.000
_cell.length_b   1.000
_cell.length_c   1.000
_cell.angle_alpha   90.00
_cell.angle_beta   90.00
_cell.angle_gamma   90.00
#
_symmetry.space_group_name_H-M   'P 1'
#
loop_
_entity.id
_entity.type
_entity.pdbx_description
1 polymer ?
#
loop_
_entity_poly.entity_id
_entity_poly.type
_entity_poly.pdbx_seq_one_letter_code
_entity_poly.pdbx_strand_id
1 'polypeptide(L)'
;VSPQRNGPLMGIVQDTLCGIYKVCRRDAFLTKDQVMNIMMWVPDWDGVIPPPAILKPRPRWTGKQMISMALPPGLNLLRVDKDSSPLSEKFSPLNDGGLLIHGGQLMYGMFSKKTVGASGGGVIHTIFNEYGPKTAVAFFNGAQTIVNYWLLHNGFSIGIGDTIPDALTIQRIENCVRARKQEVESITASATDNTLEALPGMNVRETFESKVSRALNNARDEAGSETEKSLKDLNNAIQMARSGSKGSTINISQM
;
A
#
# COMPACT_ATOMS: atom_id res chain seq x y z
N VAL A 1 -12.03 11.91 -15.97
CA VAL A 1 -11.00 12.79 -15.39
C VAL A 1 -11.61 14.16 -15.15
N SER A 2 -11.36 14.81 -14.00
CA SER A 2 -11.95 16.11 -13.68
C SER A 2 -10.97 17.25 -13.94
N PRO A 3 -11.44 18.39 -14.49
CA PRO A 3 -10.61 19.58 -14.70
C PRO A 3 -10.18 20.26 -13.39
N GLN A 4 -10.82 19.98 -12.25
CA GLN A 4 -10.49 20.63 -10.99
C GLN A 4 -9.05 20.34 -10.51
N ARG A 5 -8.56 19.12 -10.76
CA ARG A 5 -7.23 18.66 -10.31
C ARG A 5 -6.41 18.03 -11.43
N ASN A 6 -6.88 18.14 -12.68
CA ASN A 6 -6.29 17.47 -13.85
C ASN A 6 -6.00 15.98 -13.58
N GLY A 7 -6.96 15.29 -12.96
CA GLY A 7 -6.78 13.94 -12.47
C GLY A 7 -8.07 13.12 -12.38
N PRO A 8 -7.96 11.79 -12.23
CA PRO A 8 -9.12 10.93 -12.06
C PRO A 8 -9.79 11.20 -10.70
N LEU A 9 -11.13 11.31 -10.69
CA LEU A 9 -11.92 11.35 -9.45
C LEU A 9 -12.30 9.96 -8.96
N MET A 10 -12.38 9.00 -9.89
CA MET A 10 -12.72 7.61 -9.62
C MET A 10 -11.46 6.76 -9.64
N GLY A 11 -11.41 5.76 -8.77
CA GLY A 11 -10.32 4.81 -8.63
C GLY A 11 -10.85 3.49 -8.11
N ILE A 12 -10.02 2.44 -8.14
CA ILE A 12 -10.33 1.19 -7.45
C ILE A 12 -10.27 1.46 -5.94
N VAL A 13 -11.29 1.02 -5.21
CA VAL A 13 -11.47 1.29 -3.78
C VAL A 13 -11.85 0.01 -3.01
N GLN A 14 -11.81 0.09 -1.67
CA GLN A 14 -12.30 -0.94 -0.75
C GLN A 14 -11.74 -2.34 -1.06
N ASP A 15 -12.61 -3.33 -1.21
CA ASP A 15 -12.27 -4.75 -1.30
C ASP A 15 -11.46 -5.04 -2.56
N THR A 16 -11.86 -4.46 -3.69
CA THR A 16 -11.10 -4.60 -4.94
C THR A 16 -9.71 -4.00 -4.80
N LEU A 17 -9.54 -2.90 -4.06
CA LEU A 17 -8.21 -2.30 -3.83
C LEU A 17 -7.33 -3.15 -2.92
N CYS A 18 -7.91 -3.80 -1.90
CA CYS A 18 -7.17 -4.73 -1.05
C CYS A 18 -6.83 -6.02 -1.82
N GLY A 19 -7.81 -6.57 -2.54
CA GLY A 19 -7.67 -7.78 -3.34
C GLY A 19 -6.64 -7.61 -4.44
N ILE A 20 -6.67 -6.51 -5.20
CA ILE A 20 -5.71 -6.28 -6.29
C ILE A 20 -4.28 -6.16 -5.78
N TYR A 21 -4.09 -5.56 -4.60
CA TYR A 21 -2.79 -5.52 -3.94
C TYR A 21 -2.28 -6.93 -3.57
N LYS A 22 -3.16 -7.79 -3.04
CA LYS A 22 -2.82 -9.18 -2.69
C LYS A 22 -2.57 -10.06 -3.92
N VAL A 23 -3.40 -9.95 -4.95
CA VAL A 23 -3.25 -10.69 -6.23
C VAL A 23 -1.94 -10.32 -6.91
N CYS A 24 -1.53 -9.06 -6.86
CA CYS A 24 -0.29 -8.62 -7.49
C CYS A 24 0.98 -9.05 -6.75
N ARG A 25 0.92 -9.71 -5.58
CA ARG A 25 2.13 -10.19 -4.90
C ARG A 25 2.83 -11.29 -5.69
N ARG A 26 4.15 -11.45 -5.48
CA ARG A 26 4.97 -12.46 -6.19
C ARG A 26 4.69 -13.89 -5.75
N ASP A 27 4.18 -14.07 -4.54
CA ASP A 27 3.81 -15.35 -3.94
C ASP A 27 2.40 -15.82 -4.36
N ALA A 28 1.64 -15.00 -5.09
CA ALA A 28 0.29 -15.33 -5.55
C ALA A 28 0.33 -16.14 -6.86
N PHE A 29 0.20 -17.47 -6.72
CA PHE A 29 0.10 -18.40 -7.84
C PHE A 29 -1.30 -19.01 -7.96
N LEU A 30 -1.80 -19.08 -9.18
CA LEU A 30 -3.09 -19.65 -9.52
C LEU A 30 -2.94 -20.98 -10.26
N THR A 31 -3.85 -21.89 -9.95
CA THR A 31 -4.01 -23.17 -10.66
C THR A 31 -4.76 -22.99 -11.97
N LYS A 32 -4.64 -23.95 -12.89
CA LYS A 32 -5.31 -23.90 -14.19
C LYS A 32 -6.83 -23.74 -14.05
N ASP A 33 -7.43 -24.44 -13.11
CA ASP A 33 -8.88 -24.42 -12.88
C ASP A 33 -9.35 -23.04 -12.36
N GLN A 34 -8.59 -22.45 -11.45
CA GLN A 34 -8.85 -21.08 -10.97
C GLN A 34 -8.72 -20.06 -12.10
N VAL A 35 -7.68 -20.18 -12.94
CA VAL A 35 -7.47 -19.30 -14.09
C VAL A 35 -8.65 -19.42 -15.05
N MET A 36 -9.03 -20.63 -15.44
CA MET A 36 -10.17 -20.87 -16.34
C MET A 36 -11.44 -20.17 -15.83
N ASN A 37 -11.74 -20.29 -14.54
CA ASN A 37 -12.90 -19.64 -13.96
C ASN A 37 -12.79 -18.11 -13.94
N ILE A 38 -11.59 -17.56 -13.65
CA ILE A 38 -11.35 -16.11 -13.66
C ILE A 38 -11.46 -15.55 -15.08
N MET A 39 -10.97 -16.27 -16.09
CA MET A 39 -10.98 -15.81 -17.49
C MET A 39 -12.40 -15.59 -18.02
N MET A 40 -13.40 -16.32 -17.50
CA MET A 40 -14.81 -16.12 -17.84
C MET A 40 -15.35 -14.74 -17.42
N TRP A 41 -14.65 -14.05 -16.52
CA TRP A 41 -15.00 -12.72 -16.02
C TRP A 41 -14.23 -11.58 -16.69
N VAL A 42 -13.24 -11.90 -17.54
CA VAL A 42 -12.46 -10.92 -18.27
C VAL A 42 -13.32 -10.36 -19.41
N PRO A 43 -13.55 -9.04 -19.48
CA PRO A 43 -14.31 -8.44 -20.56
C PRO A 43 -13.55 -8.56 -21.88
N ASP A 44 -14.26 -8.82 -22.97
CA ASP A 44 -13.72 -8.91 -24.33
C ASP A 44 -12.56 -9.91 -24.49
N TRP A 45 -12.57 -10.99 -23.70
CA TRP A 45 -11.56 -12.03 -23.79
C TRP A 45 -11.59 -12.76 -25.15
N ASP A 46 -10.42 -12.91 -25.75
CA ASP A 46 -10.17 -13.55 -27.05
C ASP A 46 -10.31 -15.08 -27.05
N GLY A 47 -10.63 -15.69 -25.91
CA GLY A 47 -10.74 -17.14 -25.76
C GLY A 47 -9.40 -17.87 -25.62
N VAL A 48 -8.28 -17.15 -25.62
CA VAL A 48 -6.94 -17.73 -25.50
C VAL A 48 -6.44 -17.63 -24.07
N ILE A 49 -6.16 -18.78 -23.45
CA ILE A 49 -5.56 -18.81 -22.11
C ILE A 49 -4.08 -18.45 -22.25
N PRO A 50 -3.57 -17.45 -21.51
CA PRO A 50 -2.16 -17.07 -21.61
C PRO A 50 -1.24 -18.23 -21.18
N PRO A 51 0.00 -18.29 -21.67
CA PRO A 51 0.95 -19.30 -21.22
C PRO A 51 1.25 -19.14 -19.73
N PRO A 52 1.37 -20.25 -18.97
CA PRO A 52 1.70 -20.19 -17.55
C PRO A 52 3.10 -19.61 -17.34
N ALA A 53 3.26 -18.79 -16.29
CA ALA A 53 4.57 -18.27 -15.89
C ALA A 53 5.53 -19.40 -15.45
N ILE A 54 5.00 -20.48 -14.87
CA ILE A 54 5.77 -21.65 -14.45
C ILE A 54 5.20 -22.87 -15.17
N LEU A 55 6.03 -23.58 -15.93
CA LEU A 55 5.62 -24.76 -16.71
C LEU A 55 5.81 -26.08 -15.93
N LYS A 56 6.92 -26.20 -15.20
CA LYS A 56 7.29 -27.40 -14.42
C LYS A 56 7.50 -27.03 -12.95
N PRO A 57 7.17 -27.91 -11.98
CA PRO A 57 6.63 -29.26 -12.14
C PRO A 57 5.14 -29.30 -12.48
N ARG A 58 4.40 -28.21 -12.23
CA ARG A 58 2.98 -28.06 -12.59
C ARG A 58 2.76 -26.67 -13.17
N PRO A 59 1.83 -26.51 -14.14
CA PRO A 59 1.52 -25.22 -14.70
C PRO A 59 0.92 -24.28 -13.63
N ARG A 60 1.52 -23.11 -13.46
CA ARG A 60 1.05 -22.04 -12.57
C ARG A 60 1.09 -20.70 -13.27
N TRP A 61 0.06 -19.90 -13.02
CA TRP A 61 -0.05 -18.51 -13.46
C TRP A 61 0.16 -17.57 -12.28
N THR A 62 0.66 -16.37 -12.54
CA THR A 62 0.78 -15.35 -11.48
C THR A 62 -0.46 -14.48 -11.45
N GLY A 63 -0.77 -13.89 -10.30
CA GLY A 63 -1.85 -12.91 -10.21
C GLY A 63 -1.60 -11.66 -11.08
N LYS A 64 -0.33 -11.29 -11.29
CA LYS A 64 0.06 -10.23 -12.23
C LYS A 64 -0.35 -10.55 -13.67
N GLN A 65 -0.20 -11.80 -14.12
CA GLN A 65 -0.69 -12.21 -15.44
C GLN A 65 -2.21 -12.05 -15.54
N MET A 66 -2.94 -12.41 -14.47
CA MET A 66 -4.40 -12.31 -14.49
C MET A 66 -4.90 -10.87 -14.56
N ILE A 67 -4.32 -9.97 -13.77
CA ILE A 67 -4.74 -8.56 -13.81
C ILE A 67 -4.29 -7.86 -15.10
N SER A 68 -3.22 -8.36 -15.74
CA SER A 68 -2.78 -7.85 -17.04
C SER A 68 -3.83 -8.06 -18.13
N MET A 69 -4.66 -9.10 -18.02
CA MET A 69 -5.74 -9.33 -18.98
C MET A 69 -6.81 -8.23 -18.96
N ALA A 70 -6.94 -7.47 -17.88
CA ALA A 70 -7.84 -6.31 -17.82
C ALA A 70 -7.21 -5.04 -18.41
N LEU A 71 -5.89 -5.00 -18.62
CA LEU A 71 -5.19 -3.82 -19.14
C LEU A 71 -5.35 -3.76 -20.67
N PRO A 72 -5.52 -2.56 -21.26
CA PRO A 72 -5.57 -2.43 -22.70
C PRO A 72 -4.21 -2.74 -23.35
N PRO A 73 -4.22 -3.31 -24.56
CA PRO A 73 -3.00 -3.66 -25.28
C PRO A 73 -2.19 -2.40 -25.62
N GLY A 74 -0.86 -2.49 -25.51
CA GLY A 74 0.04 -1.38 -25.80
C GLY A 74 0.23 -0.37 -24.65
N LEU A 75 -0.47 -0.53 -23.53
CA LEU A 75 -0.34 0.38 -22.39
C LEU A 75 1.09 0.30 -21.83
N ASN A 76 1.74 1.46 -21.72
CA ASN A 76 3.07 1.58 -21.13
C ASN A 76 3.03 2.54 -19.95
N LEU A 77 3.49 2.08 -18.79
CA LEU A 77 3.57 2.90 -17.60
C LEU A 77 4.77 2.49 -16.76
N LEU A 78 5.70 3.42 -16.53
CA LEU A 78 6.83 3.24 -15.64
C LEU A 78 6.69 4.17 -14.46
N ARG A 79 6.76 3.61 -13.26
CA ARG A 79 6.86 4.35 -12.00
C ARG A 79 7.98 3.76 -11.17
N VAL A 80 9.09 4.46 -11.14
CA VAL A 80 10.24 4.07 -10.33
C VAL A 80 10.04 4.60 -8.91
N ASP A 81 10.28 3.77 -7.90
CA ASP A 81 10.30 4.24 -6.52
C ASP A 81 11.46 5.20 -6.29
N LYS A 82 11.27 6.17 -5.38
CA LYS A 82 12.25 7.22 -5.10
C LYS A 82 13.44 6.75 -4.26
N ASP A 83 13.74 5.46 -4.26
CA ASP A 83 14.88 4.92 -3.53
C ASP A 83 16.19 5.32 -4.19
N SER A 84 17.23 5.46 -3.36
CA SER A 84 18.60 5.83 -3.76
C SER A 84 19.33 4.70 -4.50
N SER A 85 18.63 3.62 -4.86
CA SER A 85 19.24 2.46 -5.52
C SER A 85 19.73 2.81 -6.94
N PRO A 86 20.79 2.12 -7.42
CA PRO A 86 21.27 2.21 -8.79
C PRO A 86 20.17 1.95 -9.82
N LEU A 87 20.30 2.55 -11.00
CA LEU A 87 19.29 2.45 -12.07
C LEU A 87 19.04 1.00 -12.54
N SER A 88 20.04 0.12 -12.47
CA SER A 88 19.90 -1.30 -12.79
C SER A 88 18.96 -2.02 -11.82
N GLU A 89 19.10 -1.77 -10.52
CA GLU A 89 18.26 -2.36 -9.48
C GLU A 89 16.83 -1.82 -9.51
N LYS A 90 16.62 -0.63 -10.09
CA LYS A 90 15.30 -0.02 -10.28
C LYS A 90 14.43 -0.78 -11.30
N PHE A 91 15.03 -1.43 -12.29
CA PHE A 91 14.30 -2.28 -13.25
C PHE A 91 14.15 -3.74 -12.80
N SER A 92 14.78 -4.13 -11.70
CA SER A 92 14.68 -5.47 -11.10
C SER A 92 14.61 -5.38 -9.57
N PRO A 93 13.54 -4.77 -9.03
CA PRO A 93 13.44 -4.50 -7.60
C PRO A 93 13.30 -5.80 -6.80
N LEU A 94 14.12 -5.97 -5.75
CA LEU A 94 14.04 -7.14 -4.86
C LEU A 94 12.70 -7.22 -4.13
N ASN A 95 12.19 -6.08 -3.67
CA ASN A 95 10.94 -5.97 -2.88
C ASN A 95 9.69 -5.71 -3.74
N ASP A 96 9.77 -5.88 -5.07
CA ASP A 96 8.68 -5.53 -5.99
C ASP A 96 8.21 -4.07 -5.88
N GLY A 97 9.15 -3.19 -5.50
CA GLY A 97 8.94 -1.74 -5.45
C GLY A 97 8.78 -1.11 -6.83
N GLY A 98 8.12 0.04 -6.90
CA GLY A 98 7.76 0.65 -8.18
C GLY A 98 6.68 -0.09 -8.97
N LEU A 99 6.57 0.24 -10.26
CA LEU A 99 5.61 -0.33 -11.21
C LEU A 99 6.17 -0.25 -12.64
N LEU A 100 6.10 -1.36 -13.38
CA LEU A 100 6.31 -1.36 -14.82
C LEU A 100 5.21 -2.14 -15.52
N ILE A 101 4.45 -1.42 -16.35
CA ILE A 101 3.53 -1.98 -17.34
C ILE A 101 4.17 -1.75 -18.71
N HIS A 102 4.31 -2.83 -19.49
CA HIS A 102 4.84 -2.75 -20.85
C HIS A 102 3.93 -3.51 -21.81
N GLY A 103 3.49 -2.84 -22.87
CA GLY A 103 2.64 -3.45 -23.90
C GLY A 103 1.29 -3.98 -23.38
N GLY A 104 0.77 -3.45 -22.28
CA GLY A 104 -0.43 -3.98 -21.62
C GLY A 104 -0.18 -5.13 -20.64
N GLN A 105 1.08 -5.47 -20.34
CA GLN A 105 1.43 -6.51 -19.38
C GLN A 105 2.12 -5.92 -18.14
N LEU A 106 1.69 -6.34 -16.96
CA LEU A 106 2.30 -5.97 -15.68
C LEU A 106 3.56 -6.82 -15.44
N MET A 107 4.72 -6.21 -15.64
CA MET A 107 6.02 -6.89 -15.54
C MET A 107 6.46 -7.02 -14.08
N TYR A 108 6.46 -5.91 -13.33
CA TYR A 108 6.75 -5.90 -11.89
C TYR A 108 5.97 -4.79 -11.18
N GLY A 109 5.92 -4.90 -9.85
CA GLY A 109 5.24 -3.94 -9.00
C GLY A 109 3.89 -4.42 -8.51
N MET A 110 3.46 -3.86 -7.39
CA MET A 110 2.16 -4.14 -6.77
C MET A 110 1.20 -2.99 -7.03
N PHE A 111 -0.05 -3.32 -7.37
CA PHE A 111 -1.09 -2.30 -7.50
C PHE A 111 -1.55 -1.84 -6.12
N SER A 112 -1.39 -0.54 -5.87
CA SER A 112 -1.82 0.15 -4.65
C SER A 112 -2.68 1.36 -5.00
N LYS A 113 -3.20 2.07 -4.00
CA LYS A 113 -3.92 3.34 -4.19
C LYS A 113 -3.16 4.34 -5.06
N LYS A 114 -1.82 4.33 -5.02
CA LYS A 114 -0.97 5.23 -5.82
C LYS A 114 -1.03 4.93 -7.33
N THR A 115 -1.29 3.67 -7.71
CA THR A 115 -1.27 3.22 -9.11
C THR A 115 -2.66 3.06 -9.68
N VAL A 116 -3.60 2.43 -8.95
CA VAL A 116 -4.96 2.13 -9.42
C VAL A 116 -6.05 2.93 -8.69
N GLY A 117 -5.67 3.86 -7.82
CA GLY A 117 -6.60 4.80 -7.19
C GLY A 117 -6.81 6.08 -8.02
N ALA A 118 -7.46 7.06 -7.41
CA ALA A 118 -7.70 8.41 -7.96
C ALA A 118 -6.42 9.28 -7.92
N SER A 119 -5.29 8.71 -8.34
CA SER A 119 -3.97 9.35 -8.34
C SER A 119 -3.64 9.91 -9.73
N GLY A 120 -3.08 11.12 -9.78
CA GLY A 120 -2.54 11.69 -11.02
C GLY A 120 -1.40 10.83 -11.57
N GLY A 121 -1.49 10.50 -12.86
CA GLY A 121 -0.49 9.65 -13.54
C GLY A 121 -0.53 8.19 -13.10
N GLY A 122 -1.64 7.74 -12.50
CA GLY A 122 -1.92 6.32 -12.29
C GLY A 122 -2.44 5.64 -13.57
N VAL A 123 -2.61 4.32 -13.49
CA VAL A 123 -3.08 3.46 -14.60
C VAL A 123 -4.37 3.99 -15.21
N ILE A 124 -5.35 4.36 -14.38
CA ILE A 124 -6.65 4.89 -14.84
C ILE A 124 -6.49 6.23 -15.56
N HIS A 125 -5.57 7.08 -15.08
CA HIS A 125 -5.33 8.38 -15.72
C HIS A 125 -4.75 8.20 -17.12
N THR A 126 -3.75 7.32 -17.25
CA THR A 126 -3.10 7.00 -18.53
C THR A 126 -4.08 6.37 -19.50
N ILE A 127 -4.85 5.36 -19.07
CA ILE A 127 -5.85 4.70 -19.93
C ILE A 127 -6.89 5.70 -20.43
N PHE A 128 -7.40 6.58 -19.54
CA PHE A 128 -8.40 7.57 -19.93
C PHE A 128 -7.87 8.55 -20.98
N ASN A 129 -6.60 8.97 -20.88
CA ASN A 129 -6.00 9.94 -21.78
C ASN A 129 -5.57 9.33 -23.12
N GLU A 130 -5.03 8.11 -23.12
CA GLU A 130 -4.50 7.46 -24.33
C GLU A 130 -5.57 6.68 -25.10
N TYR A 131 -6.48 6.00 -24.40
CA TYR A 131 -7.46 5.06 -24.99
C TYR A 131 -8.90 5.53 -24.84
N GLY A 132 -9.14 6.63 -24.13
CA GLY A 132 -10.45 7.22 -23.94
C GLY A 132 -11.30 6.61 -22.82
N PRO A 133 -12.50 7.15 -22.60
CA PRO A 133 -13.35 6.83 -21.45
C PRO A 133 -13.93 5.42 -21.49
N LYS A 134 -14.28 4.89 -22.68
CA LYS A 134 -14.88 3.55 -22.81
C LYS A 134 -13.94 2.46 -22.33
N THR A 135 -12.68 2.53 -22.76
CA THR A 135 -11.61 1.60 -22.37
C THR A 135 -11.31 1.69 -20.87
N ALA A 136 -11.35 2.90 -20.29
CA ALA A 136 -11.20 3.08 -18.85
C ALA A 136 -12.33 2.40 -18.05
N VAL A 137 -13.58 2.47 -18.54
CA VAL A 137 -14.72 1.77 -17.93
C VAL A 137 -14.57 0.25 -18.07
N ALA A 138 -14.12 -0.24 -19.24
CA ALA A 138 -13.83 -1.65 -19.44
C ALA A 138 -12.77 -2.17 -18.46
N PHE A 139 -11.69 -1.39 -18.24
CA PHE A 139 -10.69 -1.70 -17.22
C PHE A 139 -11.28 -1.76 -15.81
N PHE A 140 -12.14 -0.80 -15.42
CA PHE A 140 -12.79 -0.85 -14.11
C PHE A 140 -13.62 -2.13 -13.93
N ASN A 141 -14.44 -2.46 -14.92
CA ASN A 141 -15.27 -3.66 -14.88
C ASN A 141 -14.41 -4.93 -14.80
N GLY A 142 -13.42 -5.07 -15.69
CA GLY A 142 -12.55 -6.24 -15.72
C GLY A 142 -11.69 -6.39 -14.46
N ALA A 143 -11.09 -5.31 -13.97
CA ALA A 143 -10.32 -5.36 -12.73
C ALA A 143 -11.19 -5.73 -11.53
N GLN A 144 -12.40 -5.17 -11.43
CA GLN A 144 -13.32 -5.49 -10.33
C GLN A 144 -13.83 -6.93 -10.39
N THR A 145 -14.25 -7.43 -11.55
CA THR A 145 -14.77 -8.80 -11.67
C THR A 145 -13.69 -9.85 -11.40
N ILE A 146 -12.51 -9.69 -12.00
CA ILE A 146 -11.36 -10.59 -11.78
C ILE A 146 -10.96 -10.64 -10.31
N VAL A 147 -10.77 -9.45 -9.70
CA VAL A 147 -10.26 -9.37 -8.33
C VAL A 147 -11.32 -9.80 -7.33
N ASN A 148 -12.58 -9.41 -7.49
CA ASN A 148 -13.65 -9.80 -6.57
C ASN A 148 -13.92 -11.31 -6.64
N TYR A 149 -13.87 -11.90 -7.84
CA TYR A 149 -13.98 -13.36 -7.98
C TYR A 149 -12.82 -14.08 -7.29
N TRP A 150 -11.59 -13.61 -7.47
CA TRP A 150 -10.44 -14.17 -6.77
C TRP A 150 -10.56 -14.00 -5.25
N LEU A 151 -10.98 -12.82 -4.79
CA LEU A 151 -11.11 -12.49 -3.37
C LEU A 151 -12.21 -13.31 -2.70
N LEU A 152 -13.29 -13.65 -3.42
CA LEU A 152 -14.35 -14.54 -2.95
C LEU A 152 -13.80 -15.91 -2.53
N HIS A 153 -12.85 -16.47 -3.28
CA HIS A 153 -12.25 -17.77 -3.00
C HIS A 153 -11.05 -17.71 -2.06
N ASN A 154 -10.29 -16.61 -2.09
CA ASN A 154 -9.15 -16.44 -1.18
C ASN A 154 -9.59 -16.06 0.24
N GLY A 155 -10.66 -15.26 0.36
CA GLY A 155 -11.10 -14.67 1.61
C GLY A 155 -10.21 -13.52 2.08
N PHE A 156 -10.80 -12.61 2.85
CA PHE A 156 -10.11 -11.57 3.58
C PHE A 156 -10.90 -11.23 4.86
N SER A 157 -10.22 -11.11 5.98
CA SER A 157 -10.85 -10.77 7.27
C SER A 157 -9.82 -10.10 8.17
N ILE A 158 -10.30 -9.34 9.15
CA ILE A 158 -9.50 -8.75 10.21
C ILE A 158 -10.06 -9.22 11.56
N GLY A 159 -9.18 -9.62 12.47
CA GLY A 159 -9.56 -10.05 13.81
C GLY A 159 -8.75 -9.34 14.90
N ILE A 160 -9.10 -9.61 16.16
CA ILE A 160 -8.33 -9.10 17.32
C ILE A 160 -6.87 -9.58 17.30
N GLY A 161 -6.59 -10.73 16.68
CA GLY A 161 -5.22 -11.22 16.51
C GLY A 161 -4.35 -10.32 15.63
N ASP A 162 -4.94 -9.52 14.75
CA ASP A 162 -4.20 -8.56 13.92
C ASP A 162 -3.78 -7.30 14.70
N THR A 163 -4.34 -7.06 15.90
CA THR A 163 -4.01 -5.90 16.75
C THR A 163 -3.09 -6.24 17.92
N ILE A 164 -2.73 -7.51 18.10
CA ILE A 164 -1.88 -7.94 19.23
C ILE A 164 -0.42 -8.04 18.75
N PRO A 165 0.48 -7.13 19.18
CA PRO A 165 1.90 -7.25 18.88
C PRO A 165 2.57 -8.35 19.72
N ASP A 166 3.74 -8.79 19.30
CA ASP A 166 4.57 -9.72 20.07
C ASP A 166 5.16 -9.06 21.33
N ALA A 167 5.48 -9.89 22.33
CA ALA A 167 5.99 -9.42 23.62
C ALA A 167 7.28 -8.59 23.51
N LEU A 168 8.14 -8.90 22.54
CA LEU A 168 9.39 -8.16 22.33
C LEU A 168 9.10 -6.76 21.80
N THR A 169 8.13 -6.61 20.90
CA THR A 169 7.64 -5.31 20.44
C THR A 169 7.02 -4.49 21.56
N ILE A 170 6.23 -5.13 22.44
CA ILE A 170 5.66 -4.45 23.62
C ILE A 170 6.77 -3.86 24.49
N GLN A 171 7.83 -4.64 24.76
CA GLN A 171 8.98 -4.14 25.52
C GLN A 171 9.70 -2.98 24.83
N ARG A 172 9.87 -3.04 23.49
CA ARG A 172 10.46 -1.93 22.72
C ARG A 172 9.63 -0.66 22.81
N ILE A 173 8.31 -0.78 22.67
CA ILE A 173 7.38 0.34 22.80
C ILE A 173 7.45 0.92 24.22
N GLU A 174 7.43 0.07 25.24
CA GLU A 174 7.52 0.51 26.65
C GLU A 174 8.81 1.28 26.92
N ASN A 175 9.95 0.77 26.43
CA ASN A 175 11.24 1.43 26.55
C ASN A 175 11.26 2.80 25.85
N CYS A 176 10.69 2.89 24.65
CA CYS A 176 10.57 4.14 23.91
C CYS A 176 9.73 5.18 24.69
N VAL A 177 8.57 4.77 25.20
CA VAL A 177 7.69 5.63 26.00
C VAL A 177 8.36 6.05 27.30
N ARG A 178 9.09 5.15 27.97
CA ARG A 178 9.81 5.45 29.22
C ARG A 178 10.92 6.48 29.00
N ALA A 179 11.70 6.36 27.92
CA ALA A 179 12.73 7.33 27.58
C ALA A 179 12.15 8.74 27.35
N ARG A 180 11.03 8.83 26.64
CA ARG A 180 10.35 10.12 26.39
C ARG A 180 9.67 10.69 27.63
N LYS A 181 9.19 9.85 28.55
CA LYS A 181 8.70 10.30 29.87
C LYS A 181 9.84 10.91 30.71
N GLN A 182 11.03 10.32 30.71
CA GLN A 182 12.20 10.90 31.38
C GLN A 182 12.60 12.26 30.76
N GLU A 183 12.49 12.41 29.44
CA GLU A 183 12.69 13.70 28.77
C GLU A 183 11.68 14.75 29.28
N VAL A 184 10.39 14.41 29.40
CA VAL A 184 9.37 15.31 29.96
C VAL A 184 9.63 15.66 31.43
N GLU A 185 10.08 14.70 32.24
CA GLU A 185 10.48 14.95 33.63
C GLU A 185 11.64 15.96 33.70
N SER A 186 12.65 15.81 32.84
CA SER A 186 13.77 16.76 32.78
C SER A 186 13.34 18.17 32.37
N ILE A 187 12.42 18.29 31.40
CA ILE A 187 11.84 19.58 30.99
C ILE A 187 11.04 20.21 32.14
N THR A 188 10.33 19.40 32.92
CA THR A 188 9.55 19.84 34.09
C THR A 188 10.46 20.31 35.21
N ALA A 189 11.57 19.62 35.46
CA ALA A 189 12.59 20.05 36.41
C ALA A 189 13.20 21.40 35.99
N SER A 190 13.62 21.54 34.73
CA SER A 190 14.16 22.81 34.22
C SER A 190 13.17 23.97 34.28
N ALA A 191 11.88 23.71 34.07
CA ALA A 191 10.83 24.71 34.23
C ALA A 191 10.63 25.12 35.70
N THR A 192 10.74 24.18 36.63
CA THR A 192 10.60 24.42 38.08
C THR A 192 11.81 25.19 38.63
N ASP A 193 13.01 24.88 38.16
CA ASP A 193 14.27 25.53 38.55
C ASP A 193 14.49 26.88 37.84
N ASN A 194 13.52 27.37 37.05
CA ASN A 194 13.60 28.59 36.23
C ASN A 194 14.82 28.63 35.28
N THR A 195 15.34 27.47 34.86
CA THR A 195 16.45 27.36 33.90
C THR A 195 15.98 27.24 32.45
N LEU A 196 14.65 27.17 32.24
CA LEU A 196 14.05 27.03 30.91
C LEU A 196 14.03 28.37 30.15
N GLU A 197 14.87 28.48 29.12
CA GLU A 197 14.83 29.62 28.21
C GLU A 197 13.61 29.59 27.28
N ALA A 198 12.99 30.77 27.10
CA ALA A 198 11.87 30.97 26.19
C ALA A 198 12.34 30.94 24.73
N LEU A 199 11.56 30.29 23.87
CA LEU A 199 11.80 30.34 22.43
C LEU A 199 11.38 31.72 21.87
N PRO A 200 12.03 32.21 20.80
CA PRO A 200 11.67 33.49 20.20
C PRO A 200 10.19 33.54 19.82
N GLY A 201 9.48 34.55 20.32
CA GLY A 201 8.05 34.75 20.05
C GLY A 201 7.09 33.91 20.90
N MET A 202 7.58 33.23 21.95
CA MET A 202 6.76 32.46 22.89
C MET A 202 7.04 32.86 24.34
N ASN A 203 6.01 32.78 25.19
CA ASN A 203 6.18 32.89 26.63
C ASN A 203 6.89 31.65 27.21
N VAL A 204 7.43 31.72 28.44
CA VAL A 204 8.08 30.58 29.11
C VAL A 204 7.12 29.38 29.26
N ARG A 205 5.85 29.65 29.62
CA ARG A 205 4.80 28.61 29.71
C ARG A 205 4.47 27.99 28.34
N GLU A 206 4.36 28.81 27.31
CA GLU A 206 4.11 28.33 25.94
C GLU A 206 5.29 27.51 25.41
N THR A 207 6.52 27.93 25.75
CA THR A 207 7.74 27.18 25.42
C THR A 207 7.77 25.82 26.12
N PHE A 208 7.37 25.77 27.39
CA PHE A 208 7.22 24.52 28.14
C PHE A 208 6.20 23.59 27.46
N GLU A 209 4.98 24.07 27.22
CA GLU A 209 3.92 23.30 26.54
C GLU A 209 4.35 22.80 25.15
N SER A 210 5.03 23.66 24.38
CA SER A 210 5.56 23.32 23.06
C SER A 210 6.61 22.19 23.13
N LYS A 211 7.57 22.29 24.07
CA LYS A 211 8.60 21.25 24.27
C LYS A 211 8.00 19.93 24.74
N VAL A 212 7.09 19.96 25.71
CA VAL A 212 6.41 18.74 26.21
C VAL A 212 5.55 18.11 25.11
N SER A 213 4.74 18.90 24.39
CA SER A 213 3.93 18.43 23.28
C SER A 213 4.77 17.80 22.18
N ARG A 214 5.94 18.39 21.85
CA ARG A 214 6.88 17.81 20.89
C ARG A 214 7.43 16.46 21.38
N ALA A 215 7.86 16.36 22.64
CA ALA A 215 8.38 15.11 23.21
C ALA A 215 7.32 13.99 23.19
N LEU A 216 6.07 14.30 23.54
CA LEU A 216 4.96 13.35 23.54
C LEU A 216 4.55 12.93 22.11
N ASN A 217 4.51 13.87 21.15
CA ASN A 217 4.23 13.53 19.75
C ASN A 217 5.34 12.64 19.17
N ASN A 218 6.61 12.93 19.46
CA ASN A 218 7.73 12.07 19.07
C ASN A 218 7.59 10.67 19.68
N ALA A 219 7.21 10.56 20.97
CA ALA A 219 6.98 9.27 21.62
C ALA A 219 5.93 8.43 20.90
N ARG A 220 4.81 9.06 20.52
CA ARG A 220 3.74 8.40 19.76
C ARG A 220 4.23 7.94 18.39
N ASP A 221 4.95 8.79 17.67
CA ASP A 221 5.37 8.51 16.30
C ASP A 221 6.48 7.44 16.26
N GLU A 222 7.42 7.46 17.21
CA GLU A 222 8.46 6.42 17.37
C GLU A 222 7.86 5.07 17.75
N ALA A 223 6.97 5.04 18.76
CA ALA A 223 6.26 3.83 19.16
C ALA A 223 5.46 3.24 17.99
N GLY A 224 4.79 4.11 17.22
CA GLY A 224 4.05 3.69 16.03
C GLY A 224 4.94 3.11 14.93
N SER A 225 6.09 3.74 14.66
CA SER A 225 7.04 3.25 13.66
C SER A 225 7.63 1.89 14.05
N GLU A 226 7.97 1.68 15.32
CA GLU A 226 8.46 0.38 15.80
C GLU A 226 7.39 -0.71 15.72
N THR A 227 6.14 -0.36 16.01
CA THR A 227 4.99 -1.27 15.85
C THR A 227 4.83 -1.69 14.39
N GLU A 228 4.86 -0.73 13.45
CA GLU A 228 4.71 -1.00 12.03
C GLU A 228 5.83 -1.87 11.46
N LYS A 229 7.08 -1.66 11.91
CA LYS A 229 8.23 -2.47 11.48
C LYS A 229 8.18 -3.90 11.99
N SER A 230 7.62 -4.11 13.18
CA SER A 230 7.61 -5.43 13.81
C SER A 230 6.48 -6.32 13.32
N LEU A 231 5.34 -5.71 13.01
CA LEU A 231 4.19 -6.43 12.49
C LEU A 231 4.51 -7.04 11.11
N LYS A 232 4.14 -8.32 10.97
CA LYS A 232 4.42 -9.10 9.76
C LYS A 232 3.61 -8.61 8.57
N ASP A 233 4.15 -8.75 7.37
CA ASP A 233 3.47 -8.38 6.12
C ASP A 233 2.20 -9.22 5.81
N LEU A 234 2.04 -10.35 6.50
CA LEU A 234 0.84 -11.18 6.47
C LEU A 234 -0.32 -10.67 7.34
N ASN A 235 -0.08 -9.69 8.20
CA ASN A 235 -1.12 -9.08 9.04
C ASN A 235 -2.15 -8.34 8.17
N ASN A 236 -3.44 -8.60 8.40
CA ASN A 236 -4.50 -8.08 7.54
C ASN A 236 -4.68 -6.57 7.69
N ALA A 237 -4.48 -6.01 8.90
CA ALA A 237 -4.55 -4.57 9.14
C ALA A 237 -3.47 -3.82 8.34
N ILE A 238 -2.25 -4.38 8.31
CA ILE A 238 -1.14 -3.82 7.51
C ILE A 238 -1.43 -3.90 6.02
N GLN A 239 -1.98 -5.02 5.54
CA GLN A 239 -2.31 -5.16 4.12
C GLN A 239 -3.36 -4.12 3.67
N MET A 240 -4.33 -3.79 4.52
CA MET A 240 -5.28 -2.69 4.23
C MET A 240 -4.60 -1.32 4.19
N ALA A 241 -3.74 -1.02 5.18
CA ALA A 241 -3.04 0.25 5.22
C ALA A 241 -2.05 0.42 4.04
N ARG A 242 -1.28 -0.63 3.69
CA ARG A 242 -0.32 -0.62 2.58
C ARG A 242 -0.98 -0.57 1.20
N SER A 243 -2.08 -1.30 1.01
CA SER A 243 -2.88 -1.19 -0.22
C SER A 243 -3.54 0.19 -0.35
N GLY A 244 -3.82 0.83 0.78
CA GLY A 244 -4.53 2.10 0.88
C GLY A 244 -6.05 1.95 0.75
N SER A 245 -6.59 0.75 0.97
CA SER A 245 -8.02 0.47 0.93
C SER A 245 -8.76 1.16 2.08
N LYS A 246 -8.30 0.91 3.32
CA LYS A 246 -8.79 1.51 4.56
C LYS A 246 -7.71 1.49 5.63
N GLY A 247 -7.79 2.46 6.55
CA GLY A 247 -6.80 2.63 7.59
C GLY A 247 -5.52 3.32 7.12
N SER A 248 -4.77 3.83 8.08
CA SER A 248 -3.46 4.45 7.92
C SER A 248 -2.49 3.85 8.94
N THR A 249 -1.20 4.12 8.77
CA THR A 249 -0.16 3.71 9.73
C THR A 249 -0.46 4.24 11.13
N ILE A 250 -1.06 5.45 11.23
CA ILE A 250 -1.50 6.05 12.49
C ILE A 250 -2.62 5.24 13.15
N ASN A 251 -3.53 4.64 12.38
CA ASN A 251 -4.58 3.82 12.98
C ASN A 251 -4.00 2.53 13.57
N ILE A 252 -3.00 1.94 12.90
CA ILE A 252 -2.33 0.74 13.39
C ILE A 252 -1.53 1.03 14.66
N SER A 253 -0.90 2.21 14.75
CA SER A 253 -0.14 2.57 15.96
C SER A 253 -1.01 2.94 17.17
N GLN A 254 -2.29 3.24 16.95
CA GLN A 254 -3.24 3.64 17.99
C GLN A 254 -4.12 2.50 18.49
N MET A 255 -4.25 1.42 17.73
CA MET A 255 -4.94 0.19 18.13
C MET A 255 -4.03 -0.66 19.01
#